data_AF-A0A938PMY3-F1
#
_entry.id   AF-A0A938PMY3-F1
#
_cell.length_a   1.000
_cell.length_b   1.000
_cell.length_c   1.000
_cell.angle_alpha   90.00
_cell.angle_beta   90.00
_cell.angle_gamma   90.00
#
_symmetry.space_group_name_H-M   'P 1'
#
loop_
_entity.id
_entity.type
_entity.pdbx_description
1 polymer ?
#
loop_
_entity_poly.entity_id
_entity_poly.type
_entity_poly.pdbx_seq_one_letter_code
_entity_poly.pdbx_strand_id
1 'polypeptide(L)' 'MPSSLPGSARTELDAEFSPAEQAELAMGIGLFLGMSKVLITLGVEPQDMPTTVIPTPGSNVR' A
#
# COMPACT_ATOMS: atom_id res chain seq x y z
N MET A 1 -16.23 7.42 -5.79
CA MET A 1 -15.73 7.29 -4.41
C MET A 1 -15.35 5.85 -4.18
N PRO A 2 -14.28 5.52 -3.44
CA PRO A 2 -14.00 4.14 -3.08
C PRO A 2 -15.22 3.54 -2.37
N SER A 3 -15.58 2.31 -2.71
CA SER A 3 -16.62 1.56 -2.02
C SER A 3 -16.04 0.87 -0.79
N SER A 4 -16.91 0.46 0.14
CA SER A 4 -16.50 -0.40 1.25
C SER A 4 -15.91 -1.71 0.73
N LEU A 5 -15.00 -2.28 1.52
CA LEU A 5 -14.50 -3.63 1.30
C LEU A 5 -15.66 -4.66 1.33
N PRO A 6 -15.63 -5.69 0.47
CA PRO A 6 -16.52 -6.83 0.56
C PRO A 6 -16.41 -7.52 1.92
N GLY A 7 -17.49 -8.16 2.38
CA GLY A 7 -17.52 -8.85 3.68
C GLY A 7 -16.44 -9.94 3.80
N SER A 8 -16.18 -10.69 2.72
CA SER A 8 -15.13 -11.73 2.71
C SER A 8 -13.74 -11.16 2.96
N ALA A 9 -13.40 -10.05 2.30
CA ALA A 9 -12.11 -9.37 2.49
C ALA A 9 -11.96 -8.79 3.91
N ARG A 10 -13.07 -8.35 4.52
CA ARG A 10 -13.07 -7.91 5.92
C ARG A 10 -12.74 -9.07 6.86
N THR A 11 -13.37 -10.23 6.64
CA THR A 11 -13.14 -11.44 7.45
C THR A 11 -11.69 -11.93 7.33
N GLU A 12 -11.10 -11.88 6.14
CA GLU A 12 -9.69 -12.23 5.94
C GLU A 12 -8.75 -11.26 6.69
N LEU A 13 -9.05 -9.95 6.64
CA LEU A 13 -8.31 -8.93 7.41
C LEU A 13 -8.37 -9.16 8.92
N ASP A 14 -9.55 -9.52 9.44
CA ASP A 14 -9.75 -9.79 10.86
C ASP A 14 -9.10 -11.10 11.32
N ALA A 15 -8.89 -12.06 10.41
CA ALA A 15 -8.20 -13.31 10.70
C ALA A 15 -6.67 -13.16 10.73
N GLU A 16 -6.12 -12.29 9.89
CA GLU A 16 -4.67 -12.14 9.71
C GLU A 16 -4.05 -11.02 10.56
N PHE A 17 -4.81 -9.96 10.88
CA PHE A 17 -4.28 -8.77 11.54
C PHE A 17 -5.04 -8.40 12.79
N SER A 18 -4.30 -8.08 13.84
CA SER A 18 -4.86 -7.47 15.05
C SER A 18 -5.43 -6.08 14.74
N PRO A 19 -6.34 -5.56 15.60
CA PRO A 19 -6.87 -4.21 15.42
C PRO A 19 -5.80 -3.11 15.37
N ALA A 20 -4.68 -3.28 16.07
CA ALA A 20 -3.56 -2.34 16.04
C ALA A 20 -2.84 -2.36 14.68
N GLU A 21 -2.54 -3.55 14.15
CA GLU A 21 -1.91 -3.72 12.83
C GLU A 21 -2.82 -3.23 11.70
N GLN A 22 -4.13 -3.47 11.81
CA GLN A 22 -5.10 -2.90 10.86
C GLN A 22 -5.11 -1.36 10.89
N ALA A 23 -4.97 -0.76 12.07
CA ALA A 23 -4.87 0.69 12.21
C ALA A 23 -3.59 1.23 11.55
N GLU A 24 -2.45 0.56 11.74
CA GLU A 24 -1.20 0.91 11.07
C GLU A 24 -1.29 0.78 9.55
N LEU A 25 -1.89 -0.31 9.05
CA LEU A 25 -2.11 -0.53 7.63
C LEU A 25 -3.02 0.55 7.02
N ALA A 26 -4.11 0.91 7.72
CA ALA A 26 -4.99 2.00 7.31
C ALA A 26 -4.28 3.36 7.29
N MET A 27 -3.44 3.65 8.30
CA MET A 27 -2.62 4.86 8.32
C MET A 27 -1.63 4.90 7.15
N GLY A 28 -0.95 3.79 6.86
CA GLY A 28 -0.03 3.69 5.71
C GLY A 28 -0.71 3.94 4.37
N ILE A 29 -1.88 3.32 4.14
CA ILE A 29 -2.67 3.52 2.91
C ILE A 29 -3.14 4.98 2.81
N GLY A 30 -3.66 5.55 3.91
CA GLY A 30 -4.12 6.94 3.95
C GLY A 30 -2.99 7.93 3.65
N LEU A 31 -1.82 7.73 4.25
CA LEU A 31 -0.63 8.55 4.01
C LEU A 31 -0.18 8.46 2.56
N PHE A 32 -0.07 7.24 2.02
CA PHE A 32 0.32 7.02 0.62
C PHE A 32 -0.64 7.73 -0.35
N LEU A 33 -1.94 7.55 -0.17
CA LEU A 33 -2.94 8.16 -1.04
C LEU A 33 -2.96 9.69 -0.91
N GLY A 34 -2.81 10.20 0.31
CA GLY A 34 -2.73 11.63 0.59
C GLY A 34 -1.54 12.29 -0.10
N MET A 35 -0.35 11.74 0.10
CA MET A 35 0.87 12.28 -0.52
C MET A 35 0.86 12.13 -2.04
N SER A 36 0.38 11.00 -2.57
CA SER A 36 0.24 10.81 -4.03
C SER A 36 -0.61 11.91 -4.65
N LYS A 37 -1.74 12.27 -4.01
CA LYS A 37 -2.59 13.36 -4.48
C LYS A 37 -1.93 14.73 -4.38
N VAL A 38 -1.15 14.98 -3.32
CA VAL A 38 -0.38 16.24 -3.17
C VAL A 38 0.62 16.37 -4.33
N LEU A 39 1.38 15.32 -4.63
CA LEU A 39 2.37 15.32 -5.71
C LEU A 39 1.73 15.56 -7.07
N ILE A 40 0.63 14.85 -7.38
CA ILE A 40 -0.14 15.02 -8.63
C ILE A 40 -0.68 16.45 -8.74
N THR A 41 -1.31 16.96 -7.68
CA THR A 41 -1.96 18.29 -7.68
C THR A 41 -0.95 19.41 -7.88
N LEU A 42 0.23 19.28 -7.29
CA LEU A 42 1.29 20.28 -7.41
C LEU A 42 2.14 20.11 -8.68
N GLY A 43 1.90 19.05 -9.48
CA GLY A 43 2.68 18.77 -10.69
C GLY A 43 4.15 18.46 -10.40
N VAL A 44 4.47 17.99 -9.19
CA VAL A 44 5.83 17.68 -8.73
C VAL A 44 6.14 16.19 -8.82
N GLU A 45 5.47 15.48 -9.71
CA GLU A 45 5.78 14.08 -10.01
C GLU A 45 7.20 14.01 -10.62
N PRO A 46 8.07 13.11 -10.12
CA PRO A 46 9.42 12.98 -10.66
C PRO A 46 9.35 12.50 -12.11
N GLN A 47 10.19 13.09 -12.97
CA GLN A 47 10.29 12.73 -14.40
C GLN A 47 10.67 11.25 -14.58
N ASP A 48 11.45 10.71 -13.64
CA ASP A 48 11.85 9.30 -13.56
C ASP A 48 11.78 8.83 -12.11
N MET A 49 11.29 7.60 -11.91
CA MET A 49 11.29 6.93 -10.61
C MET A 49 12.11 5.64 -10.70
N PRO A 50 13.39 5.65 -10.27
CA PRO A 50 14.23 4.47 -10.39
C PRO A 50 13.67 3.32 -9.56
N THR A 51 13.29 2.24 -10.24
CA THR A 51 12.85 1.00 -9.60
C THR A 51 14.02 0.26 -8.97
N THR A 52 13.93 0.00 -7.67
CA THR A 52 14.81 -0.95 -6.99
C THR A 52 14.17 -2.33 -7.03
N VAL A 53 14.80 -3.27 -7.74
CA VAL A 53 14.39 -4.69 -7.72
C VAL A 53 15.06 -5.36 -6.53
N ILE A 54 14.28 -5.76 -5.54
CA ILE A 54 14.76 -6.60 -4.43
C ILE A 54 14.43 -8.05 -4.78
N PRO A 55 15.43 -8.90 -5.07
CA PRO A 55 15.19 -10.30 -5.36
C PRO A 55 14.63 -11.00 -4.13
N THR A 56 13.62 -11.85 -4.34
CA THR A 56 13.05 -12.67 -3.27
C THR A 56 14.15 -13.56 -2.67
N PRO A 57 14.42 -13.49 -1.36
CA PRO A 57 15.43 -14.31 -0.71
C PRO A 57 15.19 -15.81 -0.99
N GLY A 58 16.19 -16.50 -1.53
CA GLY A 58 16.12 -17.93 -1.88
C GLY A 58 15.81 -18.25 -3.35
N SER A 59 15.49 -17.25 -4.18
CA SER A 59 15.35 -17.41 -5.63
C SER A 59 16.72 -17.42 -6.31
N ASN A 60 17.55 -18.41 -6.02
CA ASN A 60 18.76 -18.66 -6.80
C ASN A 60 18.33 -19.30 -8.13
N VAL A 61 18.20 -18.48 -9.18
CA VAL A 61 18.13 -18.98 -10.55
C VAL A 61 19.51 -19.53 -10.92
N ARG A 62 19.57 -20.83 -11.21
CA ARG A 62 20.71 -21.48 -11.87
C ARG A 62 20.86 -21.00 -13.31
#